data_AF-A0A2D8MTH8-F1
#
_entry.id   AF-A0A2D8MTH8-F1
#
_cell.length_a   1.000
_cell.length_b   1.000
_cell.length_c   1.000
_cell.angle_alpha   90.00
_cell.angle_beta   90.00
_cell.angle_gamma   90.00
#
_symmetry.space_group_name_H-M   'P 1'
#
loop_
_entity.id
_entity.type
_entity.pdbx_description
1 polymer ?
#
loop_
_entity_poly.entity_id
_entity_poly.type
_entity_poly.pdbx_seq_one_letter_code
_entity_poly.pdbx_strand_id
1 'polypeptide(L)'
;MMEKENIKTEKINFNEFASYYTSLKTKDDKVILSELSKLRKYEQKNKGTDYESFMIKFIEHKNLSIRVFILEYLKNSNDITTLREVKKTLMKEKNIRVIFKSIDLLERWIREFSHKNKTKELNKNVEYVMNLISQSGNKKVINRLIEIIGYSDNKDIDSLIVKNLNTNNKSDKISSIKSIRNSSNSKWIPFIQEFLDDNDPLIRALACSALGNIGEEEHIDLLIDLLEDENLDTQKSSVLAIYNIGGSYALNLLEGLKFSTEPEIIKLSEKCVIEINKEKQLDHTITPEKLSEGFFGQRRKISSNDEFDEYDAANVEGWGSLNTDGTSFIAPDAIDDDIDDPIKSLSDYEKPMEQPDIDD
;
A
#
# COMPACT_ATOMS: atom_id res chain seq x y z
N MET A 1 30.71 12.16 44.73
CA MET A 1 30.94 11.18 43.65
C MET A 1 29.58 10.58 43.34
N MET A 2 28.85 11.14 42.37
CA MET A 2 27.57 10.54 41.96
C MET A 2 27.90 9.30 41.14
N GLU A 3 27.48 8.14 41.63
CA GLU A 3 27.62 6.87 40.91
C GLU A 3 27.03 7.03 39.52
N LYS A 4 27.85 6.78 38.50
CA LYS A 4 27.36 6.52 37.16
C LYS A 4 26.60 5.19 37.27
N GLU A 5 25.29 5.26 37.47
CA GLU A 5 24.41 4.12 37.20
C GLU A 5 24.63 3.73 35.73
N ASN A 6 25.51 2.76 35.53
CA ASN A 6 25.63 2.01 34.29
C ASN A 6 24.36 1.15 34.20
N ILE A 7 23.25 1.76 33.82
CA ILE A 7 22.04 1.01 33.49
C ILE A 7 22.41 0.12 32.31
N LYS A 8 22.50 -1.19 32.55
CA LYS A 8 22.79 -2.18 31.51
C LYS A 8 21.59 -2.20 30.57
N THR A 9 21.73 -1.56 29.41
CA THR A 9 20.71 -1.50 28.35
C THR A 9 20.15 -2.86 27.93
N GLU A 10 20.91 -3.92 28.17
CA GLU A 10 20.60 -5.31 27.81
C GLU A 10 19.60 -5.98 28.77
N LYS A 11 19.15 -5.31 29.84
CA LYS A 11 18.24 -5.88 30.85
C LYS A 11 16.95 -5.10 31.09
N ILE A 12 16.72 -4.01 30.35
CA ILE A 12 15.51 -3.21 30.55
C ILE A 12 14.30 -4.03 30.09
N ASN A 13 13.55 -4.54 31.05
CA ASN A 13 12.26 -5.21 30.82
C ASN A 13 11.11 -4.19 30.90
N PHE A 14 9.90 -4.59 30.50
CA PHE A 14 8.71 -3.73 30.50
C PHE A 14 8.44 -3.06 31.86
N ASN A 15 8.75 -3.72 32.98
CA ASN A 15 8.52 -3.19 34.33
C ASN A 15 9.47 -2.03 34.68
N GLU A 16 10.62 -1.94 34.02
CA GLU A 16 11.62 -0.90 34.23
C GLU A 16 11.51 0.26 33.22
N PHE A 17 10.61 0.18 32.22
CA PHE A 17 10.49 1.21 31.17
C PHE A 17 10.16 2.60 31.73
N ALA A 18 9.34 2.67 32.78
CA ALA A 18 8.93 3.93 33.38
C ALA A 18 10.06 4.63 34.14
N SER A 19 10.80 3.88 34.96
CA SER A 19 11.96 4.39 35.71
C SER A 19 13.09 4.74 34.74
N TYR A 20 13.35 3.86 33.77
CA TYR A 20 14.37 4.10 32.76
C TYR A 20 14.09 5.34 31.90
N TYR A 21 12.84 5.51 31.44
CA TYR A 21 12.43 6.71 30.71
C TYR A 21 12.64 7.96 31.55
N THR A 22 12.26 7.92 32.83
CA THR A 22 12.39 9.07 33.74
C THR A 22 13.84 9.45 33.96
N SER A 23 14.75 8.48 34.06
CA SER A 23 16.19 8.73 34.13
C SER A 23 16.73 9.27 32.80
N LEU A 24 16.42 8.60 31.69
CA LEU A 24 16.99 8.89 30.38
C LEU A 24 16.56 10.25 29.82
N LYS A 25 15.29 10.65 29.99
CA LYS A 25 14.75 11.91 29.45
C LYS A 25 15.45 13.18 29.99
N THR A 26 16.20 13.04 31.10
CA THR A 26 16.95 14.15 31.74
C THR A 26 18.40 14.23 31.28
N LYS A 27 18.89 13.24 30.52
CA LYS A 27 20.27 13.19 30.03
C LYS A 27 20.46 14.07 28.80
N ASP A 28 21.71 14.30 28.43
CA ASP A 28 22.06 15.01 27.20
C ASP A 28 21.58 14.25 25.96
N ASP A 29 21.23 14.99 24.91
CA ASP A 29 20.67 14.44 23.66
C ASP A 29 21.57 13.36 23.02
N LYS A 30 22.91 13.51 23.13
CA LYS A 30 23.88 12.52 22.64
C LYS A 30 23.79 11.20 23.40
N VAL A 31 23.59 11.28 24.72
CA VAL A 31 23.41 10.10 25.58
C VAL A 31 22.09 9.43 25.23
N ILE A 32 21.00 10.20 25.13
CA ILE A 32 19.68 9.68 24.73
C ILE A 32 19.78 8.93 23.41
N LEU A 33 20.36 9.54 22.36
CA LEU A 33 20.53 8.88 21.05
C LEU A 33 21.38 7.61 21.12
N SER A 34 22.46 7.62 21.90
CA SER A 34 23.31 6.45 22.13
C SER A 34 22.49 5.31 22.75
N GLU A 35 21.71 5.59 23.79
CA GLU A 35 20.90 4.59 24.47
C GLU A 35 19.76 4.05 23.58
N LEU A 36 19.03 4.92 22.86
CA LEU A 36 18.00 4.49 21.92
C LEU A 36 18.60 3.62 20.80
N SER A 37 19.81 3.95 20.33
CA SER A 37 20.52 3.15 19.34
C SER A 37 20.93 1.77 19.86
N LYS A 38 21.34 1.68 21.13
CA LYS A 38 21.65 0.38 21.78
C LYS A 38 20.40 -0.48 21.90
N LEU A 39 19.26 0.10 22.32
CA LEU A 39 17.99 -0.60 22.40
C LEU A 39 17.57 -1.18 21.04
N ARG A 40 17.59 -0.37 19.97
CA ARG A 40 17.29 -0.82 18.61
C ARG A 40 18.19 -1.97 18.16
N LYS A 41 19.49 -1.89 18.44
CA LYS A 41 20.45 -2.96 18.10
C LYS A 41 20.20 -4.24 18.90
N TYR A 42 19.78 -4.11 20.16
CA TYR A 42 19.44 -5.24 21.00
C TYR A 42 18.18 -5.94 20.47
N GLU A 43 17.13 -5.19 20.18
CA GLU A 43 15.88 -5.69 19.58
C GLU A 43 16.13 -6.48 18.29
N GLN A 44 16.96 -5.95 17.39
CA GLN A 44 17.34 -6.63 16.13
C GLN A 44 18.03 -7.98 16.34
N LYS A 45 18.72 -8.16 17.47
CA LYS A 45 19.42 -9.41 17.80
C LYS A 45 18.56 -10.39 18.60
N ASN A 46 17.51 -9.91 19.27
CA ASN A 46 16.72 -10.68 20.21
C ASN A 46 15.25 -10.71 19.78
N LYS A 47 14.85 -11.79 19.12
CA LYS A 47 13.45 -12.00 18.72
C LYS A 47 12.53 -11.96 19.95
N GLY A 48 11.33 -11.39 19.78
CA GLY A 48 10.32 -11.28 20.85
C GLY A 48 10.53 -10.10 21.81
N THR A 49 11.58 -9.29 21.62
CA THR A 49 11.73 -8.00 22.31
C THR A 49 11.17 -6.90 21.43
N ASP A 50 10.42 -5.96 22.02
CA ASP A 50 9.94 -4.74 21.38
C ASP A 50 10.11 -3.55 22.32
N TYR A 51 10.54 -2.41 21.77
CA TYR A 51 10.69 -1.16 22.51
C TYR A 51 9.79 -0.05 21.96
N GLU A 52 8.82 -0.32 21.09
CA GLU A 52 7.98 0.70 20.46
C GLU A 52 7.28 1.61 21.47
N SER A 53 6.64 1.02 22.48
CA SER A 53 5.96 1.73 23.55
C SER A 53 6.89 2.64 24.39
N PHE A 54 8.18 2.33 24.44
CA PHE A 54 9.20 3.14 25.08
C PHE A 54 9.71 4.24 24.13
N MET A 55 10.08 3.86 22.90
CA MET A 55 10.65 4.73 21.87
C MET A 55 9.71 5.89 21.56
N ILE A 56 8.42 5.62 21.42
CA ILE A 56 7.42 6.62 21.03
C ILE A 56 7.31 7.79 22.04
N LYS A 57 7.71 7.59 23.30
CA LYS A 57 7.73 8.67 24.32
C LYS A 57 8.66 9.82 23.95
N PHE A 58 9.63 9.59 23.05
CA PHE A 58 10.57 10.60 22.56
C PHE A 58 10.15 11.26 21.24
N ILE A 59 8.95 10.96 20.70
CA ILE A 59 8.51 11.48 19.40
C ILE A 59 8.36 13.01 19.38
N GLU A 60 7.97 13.62 20.50
CA GLU A 60 7.86 15.08 20.67
C GLU A 60 9.12 15.72 21.28
N HIS A 61 10.25 14.99 21.32
CA HIS A 61 11.47 15.48 21.97
C HIS A 61 12.00 16.77 21.31
N LYS A 62 12.54 17.72 22.09
CA LYS A 62 13.03 19.01 21.57
C LYS A 62 14.10 18.89 20.48
N ASN A 63 14.95 17.86 20.58
CA ASN A 63 16.05 17.61 19.65
C ASN A 63 15.55 16.94 18.35
N LEU A 64 15.88 17.55 17.22
CA LEU A 64 15.53 17.07 15.88
C LEU A 64 16.01 15.64 15.61
N SER A 65 17.28 15.34 15.91
CA SER A 65 17.89 14.04 15.62
C SER A 65 17.19 12.91 16.38
N ILE A 66 16.73 13.17 17.61
CA ILE A 66 15.94 12.21 18.39
C ILE A 66 14.59 11.96 17.72
N ARG A 67 13.84 13.01 17.36
CA ARG A 67 12.54 12.84 16.67
C ARG A 67 12.67 12.06 15.36
N VAL A 68 13.69 12.40 14.57
CA VAL A 68 14.04 11.71 13.31
C VAL A 68 14.37 10.23 13.56
N PHE A 69 15.17 9.92 14.58
CA PHE A 69 15.51 8.55 14.95
C PHE A 69 14.26 7.74 15.34
N ILE A 70 13.36 8.33 16.14
CA ILE A 70 12.12 7.66 16.54
C ILE A 70 11.23 7.36 15.33
N LEU A 71 11.04 8.32 14.43
CA LEU A 71 10.24 8.09 13.22
C LEU A 71 10.88 7.04 12.28
N GLU A 72 12.21 6.98 12.20
CA GLU A 72 12.91 5.94 11.44
C GLU A 72 12.77 4.55 12.07
N TYR A 73 12.77 4.49 13.39
CA TYR A 73 12.53 3.26 14.13
C TYR A 73 11.09 2.76 13.89
N LEU A 74 10.10 3.65 13.99
CA LEU A 74 8.68 3.32 13.81
C LEU A 74 8.28 2.97 12.36
N LYS A 75 9.16 3.18 11.37
CA LYS A 75 8.88 2.94 9.95
C LYS A 75 8.28 1.55 9.67
N ASN A 76 8.70 0.54 10.43
CA ASN A 76 8.25 -0.85 10.27
C ASN A 76 7.32 -1.33 11.39
N SER A 77 6.80 -0.41 12.22
CA SER A 77 5.96 -0.78 13.36
C SER A 77 4.67 -1.46 12.93
N ASN A 78 4.27 -2.52 13.63
CA ASN A 78 2.96 -3.15 13.42
C ASN A 78 1.90 -2.63 14.38
N ASP A 79 2.26 -1.73 15.29
CA ASP A 79 1.35 -1.14 16.25
C ASP A 79 0.64 0.08 15.65
N ILE A 80 -0.65 -0.08 15.38
CA ILE A 80 -1.52 0.98 14.86
C ILE A 80 -1.66 2.16 15.83
N THR A 81 -1.44 1.96 17.14
CA THR A 81 -1.53 3.05 18.11
C THR A 81 -0.45 4.11 17.89
N THR A 82 0.68 3.73 17.27
CA THR A 82 1.74 4.66 16.88
C THR A 82 1.26 5.74 15.91
N LEU A 83 0.28 5.41 15.06
CA LEU A 83 -0.33 6.33 14.11
C LEU A 83 -0.99 7.51 14.81
N ARG A 84 -1.58 7.30 16.00
CA ARG A 84 -2.24 8.36 16.78
C ARG A 84 -1.24 9.43 17.20
N GLU A 85 -0.07 9.02 17.70
CA GLU A 85 0.97 9.96 18.15
C GLU A 85 1.66 10.66 16.98
N VAL A 86 1.81 9.97 15.84
CA VAL A 86 2.37 10.56 14.63
C VAL A 86 1.47 11.64 14.06
N LYS A 87 0.14 11.41 14.04
CA LYS A 87 -0.84 12.44 13.66
C LYS A 87 -0.80 13.65 14.60
N LYS A 88 -0.69 13.44 15.91
CA LYS A 88 -0.52 14.55 16.86
C LYS A 88 0.74 15.35 16.58
N THR A 89 1.84 14.66 16.27
CA THR A 89 3.13 15.27 15.93
C THR A 89 3.01 16.10 14.66
N LEU A 90 2.36 15.57 13.61
CA LEU A 90 2.17 16.27 12.33
C LEU A 90 1.47 17.63 12.47
N MET A 91 0.47 17.75 13.33
CA MET A 91 -0.28 19.00 13.51
C MET A 91 0.55 20.14 14.12
N LYS A 92 1.62 19.82 14.87
CA LYS A 92 2.41 20.80 15.64
C LYS A 92 3.82 21.00 15.11
N GLU A 93 4.31 20.07 14.29
CA GLU A 93 5.69 20.04 13.84
C GLU A 93 5.96 21.12 12.79
N LYS A 94 7.12 21.79 12.92
CA LYS A 94 7.58 22.84 12.00
C LYS A 94 8.73 22.37 11.13
N ASN A 95 9.45 21.34 11.56
CA ASN A 95 10.61 20.83 10.84
C ASN A 95 10.18 19.92 9.68
N ILE A 96 10.48 20.34 8.45
CA ILE A 96 10.10 19.63 7.23
C ILE A 96 10.59 18.17 7.19
N ARG A 97 11.77 17.87 7.75
CA ARG A 97 12.32 16.50 7.76
C ARG A 97 11.49 15.58 8.65
N VAL A 98 11.02 16.08 9.79
CA VAL A 98 10.14 15.33 10.69
C VAL A 98 8.77 15.17 10.07
N ILE A 99 8.21 16.24 9.49
CA ILE A 99 6.93 16.18 8.77
C ILE A 99 6.97 15.09 7.69
N PHE A 100 8.00 15.08 6.84
CA PHE A 100 8.08 14.13 5.74
C PHE A 100 8.18 12.68 6.24
N LYS A 101 9.01 12.42 7.27
CA LYS A 101 9.10 11.09 7.87
C LYS A 101 7.78 10.64 8.53
N SER A 102 7.05 11.57 9.12
CA SER A 102 5.71 11.28 9.66
C SER A 102 4.71 10.97 8.56
N ILE A 103 4.77 11.68 7.43
CA ILE A 103 3.96 11.38 6.24
C ILE A 103 4.31 10.00 5.68
N ASP A 104 5.59 9.62 5.60
CA ASP A 104 6.01 8.28 5.16
C ASP A 104 5.37 7.16 6.00
N LEU A 105 5.28 7.35 7.32
CA LEU A 105 4.63 6.40 8.21
C LEU A 105 3.12 6.37 8.00
N LEU A 106 2.49 7.53 7.83
CA LEU A 106 1.06 7.65 7.55
C LEU A 106 0.71 6.99 6.21
N GLU A 107 1.51 7.22 5.16
CA GLU A 107 1.37 6.59 3.84
C GLU A 107 1.39 5.08 3.94
N ARG A 108 2.36 4.51 4.69
CA ARG A 108 2.44 3.07 4.89
C ARG A 108 1.14 2.52 5.48
N TRP A 109 0.62 3.15 6.52
CA TRP A 109 -0.64 2.73 7.15
C TRP A 109 -1.84 2.89 6.21
N ILE A 110 -1.94 3.99 5.47
CA ILE A 110 -2.98 4.20 4.46
C ILE A 110 -2.95 3.09 3.41
N ARG A 111 -1.76 2.77 2.88
CA ARG A 111 -1.57 1.68 1.94
C ARG A 111 -1.95 0.32 2.55
N GLU A 112 -1.57 0.06 3.80
CA GLU A 112 -1.99 -1.16 4.50
C GLU A 112 -3.50 -1.26 4.71
N PHE A 113 -4.18 -0.15 5.00
CA PHE A 113 -5.65 -0.14 5.11
C PHE A 113 -6.31 -0.40 3.76
N SER A 114 -5.78 0.19 2.69
CA SER A 114 -6.23 -0.08 1.31
C SER A 114 -6.07 -1.56 0.95
N HIS A 115 -4.87 -2.15 1.11
CA HIS A 115 -4.65 -3.57 0.79
C HIS A 115 -5.46 -4.55 1.65
N LYS A 116 -5.78 -4.19 2.90
CA LYS A 116 -6.61 -5.01 3.79
C LYS A 116 -8.11 -4.71 3.64
N ASN A 117 -8.52 -3.91 2.65
CA ASN A 117 -9.90 -3.48 2.42
C ASN A 117 -10.57 -2.87 3.67
N LYS A 118 -9.78 -2.18 4.51
CA LYS A 118 -10.25 -1.47 5.71
C LYS A 118 -10.74 -0.07 5.35
N THR A 119 -11.84 -0.01 4.58
CA THR A 119 -12.36 1.23 3.97
C THR A 119 -12.67 2.32 5.00
N LYS A 120 -13.19 1.96 6.18
CA LYS A 120 -13.51 2.91 7.25
C LYS A 120 -12.25 3.58 7.80
N GLU A 121 -11.22 2.80 8.10
CA GLU A 121 -9.93 3.31 8.57
C GLU A 121 -9.24 4.12 7.49
N LEU A 122 -9.23 3.62 6.26
CA LEU A 122 -8.67 4.32 5.09
C LEU A 122 -9.29 5.71 4.94
N ASN A 123 -10.62 5.80 4.85
CA ASN A 123 -11.32 7.06 4.64
C ASN A 123 -11.08 8.05 5.78
N LYS A 124 -11.09 7.60 7.04
CA LYS A 124 -10.75 8.46 8.20
C LYS A 124 -9.33 9.02 8.13
N ASN A 125 -8.37 8.23 7.63
CA ASN A 125 -6.99 8.68 7.48
C ASN A 125 -6.82 9.64 6.31
N VAL A 126 -7.50 9.39 5.19
CA VAL A 126 -7.50 10.26 4.02
C VAL A 126 -8.19 11.59 4.33
N GLU A 127 -9.32 11.60 5.03
CA GLU A 127 -9.98 12.83 5.50
C GLU A 127 -9.05 13.68 6.39
N TYR A 128 -8.33 13.01 7.30
CA TYR A 128 -7.31 13.68 8.11
C TYR A 128 -6.21 14.32 7.24
N VAL A 129 -5.74 13.64 6.19
CA VAL A 129 -4.75 14.19 5.24
C VAL A 129 -5.33 15.36 4.46
N MET A 130 -6.58 15.27 4.00
CA MET A 130 -7.27 16.37 3.29
C MET A 130 -7.40 17.61 4.16
N ASN A 131 -7.68 17.45 5.45
CA ASN A 131 -7.68 18.55 6.42
C ASN A 131 -6.27 19.16 6.60
N LEU A 132 -5.22 18.33 6.67
CA LEU A 132 -3.84 18.85 6.70
C LEU A 132 -3.47 19.62 5.42
N ILE A 133 -3.94 19.17 4.26
CA ILE A 133 -3.73 19.87 2.98
C ILE A 133 -4.36 21.26 3.02
N SER A 134 -5.61 21.39 3.51
CA SER A 134 -6.31 22.68 3.55
C SER A 134 -5.73 23.65 4.60
N GLN A 135 -5.15 23.13 5.68
CA GLN A 135 -4.54 23.94 6.74
C GLN A 135 -3.08 24.32 6.46
N SER A 136 -2.37 23.56 5.61
CA SER A 136 -0.96 23.78 5.35
C SER A 136 -0.75 24.93 4.36
N GLY A 137 0.07 25.91 4.73
CA GLY A 137 0.58 26.92 3.80
C GLY A 137 1.86 26.50 3.07
N ASN A 138 2.45 25.34 3.40
CA ASN A 138 3.72 24.90 2.83
C ASN A 138 3.50 23.99 1.62
N LYS A 139 3.75 24.52 0.43
CA LYS A 139 3.55 23.81 -0.84
C LYS A 139 4.25 22.45 -0.93
N LYS A 140 5.48 22.34 -0.41
CA LYS A 140 6.23 21.07 -0.40
C LYS A 140 5.54 20.01 0.47
N VAL A 141 4.97 20.43 1.60
CA VAL A 141 4.17 19.56 2.48
C VAL A 141 2.86 19.17 1.80
N ILE A 142 2.17 20.12 1.18
CA ILE A 142 0.93 19.87 0.42
C ILE A 142 1.17 18.83 -0.67
N ASN A 143 2.20 19.02 -1.51
CA ASN A 143 2.52 18.06 -2.57
C ASN A 143 2.82 16.68 -2.00
N ARG A 144 3.59 16.58 -0.91
CA ARG A 144 3.87 15.28 -0.27
C ARG A 144 2.62 14.62 0.31
N LEU A 145 1.67 15.38 0.83
CA LEU A 145 0.38 14.87 1.31
C LEU A 145 -0.51 14.38 0.15
N ILE A 146 -0.50 15.08 -0.99
CA ILE A 146 -1.26 14.68 -2.18
C ILE A 146 -0.77 13.34 -2.73
N GLU A 147 0.53 13.04 -2.65
CA GLU A 147 1.06 11.74 -3.10
C GLU A 147 0.40 10.54 -2.39
N ILE A 148 -0.14 10.71 -1.18
CA ILE A 148 -0.57 9.62 -0.31
C ILE A 148 -2.09 9.47 -0.17
N ILE A 149 -2.89 10.33 -0.80
CA ILE A 149 -4.36 10.28 -0.73
C ILE A 149 -5.00 9.44 -1.83
N GLY A 150 -4.26 9.11 -2.89
CA GLY A 150 -4.78 8.36 -4.05
C GLY A 150 -5.34 6.98 -3.76
N TYR A 151 -5.06 6.39 -2.60
CA TYR A 151 -5.57 5.07 -2.20
C TYR A 151 -7.08 5.01 -1.93
N SER A 152 -7.77 6.15 -1.88
CA SER A 152 -9.22 6.24 -1.61
C SER A 152 -9.93 6.84 -2.82
N ASP A 153 -11.08 6.27 -3.18
CA ASP A 153 -11.94 6.80 -4.23
C ASP A 153 -12.84 7.92 -3.67
N ASN A 154 -12.55 9.16 -4.04
CA ASN A 154 -13.22 10.34 -3.52
C ASN A 154 -13.20 11.49 -4.54
N LYS A 155 -14.36 12.08 -4.82
CA LYS A 155 -14.52 13.14 -5.83
C LYS A 155 -13.75 14.44 -5.52
N ASP A 156 -13.55 14.77 -4.25
CA ASP A 156 -12.78 15.93 -3.84
C ASP A 156 -11.29 15.71 -4.11
N ILE A 157 -10.81 14.48 -3.90
CA ILE A 157 -9.45 14.07 -4.28
C ILE A 157 -9.30 14.17 -5.79
N ASP A 158 -10.27 13.66 -6.54
CA ASP A 158 -10.23 13.70 -8.00
C ASP A 158 -10.14 15.14 -8.52
N SER A 159 -10.99 16.02 -8.00
CA SER A 159 -11.00 17.45 -8.35
C SER A 159 -9.68 18.13 -8.01
N LEU A 160 -9.06 17.79 -6.86
CA LEU A 160 -7.77 18.32 -6.45
C LEU A 160 -6.64 17.86 -7.40
N ILE A 161 -6.62 16.57 -7.75
CA ILE A 161 -5.64 15.98 -8.66
C ILE A 161 -5.71 16.67 -10.03
N VAL A 162 -6.90 16.72 -10.64
CA VAL A 162 -7.14 17.35 -11.95
C VAL A 162 -6.75 18.83 -11.94
N LYS A 163 -7.13 19.56 -10.89
CA LYS A 163 -6.73 20.97 -10.75
C LYS A 163 -5.21 21.13 -10.77
N ASN A 164 -4.48 20.26 -10.08
CA ASN A 164 -3.02 20.33 -9.98
C ASN A 164 -2.29 19.92 -11.27
N LEU A 165 -2.82 18.95 -12.02
CA LEU A 165 -2.29 18.55 -13.33
C LEU A 165 -2.29 19.73 -14.32
N ASN A 166 -3.34 20.54 -14.27
CA ASN A 166 -3.51 21.73 -15.14
C ASN A 166 -2.65 22.95 -14.75
N THR A 167 -1.80 22.85 -13.73
CA THR A 167 -0.94 23.96 -13.33
C THR A 167 0.39 23.93 -14.08
N ASN A 168 1.01 25.10 -14.23
CA ASN A 168 2.39 25.21 -14.74
C ASN A 168 3.45 24.79 -13.71
N ASN A 169 3.04 24.36 -12.51
CA ASN A 169 3.96 23.98 -11.46
C ASN A 169 4.33 22.49 -11.57
N LYS A 170 5.60 22.22 -11.88
CA LYS A 170 6.13 20.85 -11.97
C LYS A 170 5.85 20.00 -10.73
N SER A 171 6.00 20.54 -9.52
CA SER A 171 5.79 19.78 -8.28
C SER A 171 4.33 19.41 -8.06
N ASP A 172 3.39 20.25 -8.50
CA ASP A 172 1.96 19.93 -8.49
C ASP A 172 1.65 18.75 -9.40
N LYS A 173 2.08 18.82 -10.66
CA LYS A 173 1.95 17.71 -11.62
C LYS A 173 2.53 16.41 -11.08
N ILE A 174 3.78 16.44 -10.58
CA ILE A 174 4.45 15.26 -10.02
C ILE A 174 3.65 14.64 -8.87
N SER A 175 3.17 15.46 -7.93
CA SER A 175 2.40 14.95 -6.80
C SER A 175 1.08 14.31 -7.23
N SER A 176 0.40 14.90 -8.22
CA SER A 176 -0.82 14.36 -8.80
C SER A 176 -0.60 13.05 -9.54
N ILE A 177 0.42 12.95 -10.41
CA ILE A 177 0.72 11.71 -11.16
C ILE A 177 1.08 10.57 -10.20
N LYS A 178 1.83 10.85 -9.13
CA LYS A 178 2.10 9.84 -8.09
C LYS A 178 0.84 9.42 -7.33
N SER A 179 -0.06 10.36 -7.04
CA SER A 179 -1.36 10.04 -6.42
C SER A 179 -2.18 9.13 -7.32
N ILE A 180 -2.23 9.44 -8.62
CA ILE A 180 -2.90 8.61 -9.62
C ILE A 180 -2.30 7.20 -9.65
N ARG A 181 -0.98 7.08 -9.74
CA ARG A 181 -0.29 5.79 -9.69
C ARG A 181 -0.67 4.97 -8.46
N ASN A 182 -0.79 5.63 -7.30
CA ASN A 182 -1.15 4.96 -6.04
C ASN A 182 -2.64 4.55 -5.98
N SER A 183 -3.50 5.15 -6.81
CA SER A 183 -4.91 4.77 -6.90
C SER A 183 -5.15 3.49 -7.69
N SER A 184 -4.26 3.14 -8.63
CA SER A 184 -4.42 2.00 -9.56
C SER A 184 -5.80 1.96 -10.24
N ASN A 185 -6.42 3.12 -10.47
CA ASN A 185 -7.75 3.24 -11.04
C ASN A 185 -7.67 3.74 -12.49
N SER A 186 -8.26 2.98 -13.42
CA SER A 186 -8.21 3.26 -14.85
C SER A 186 -8.97 4.49 -15.31
N LYS A 187 -9.85 5.05 -14.45
CA LYS A 187 -10.47 6.38 -14.69
C LYS A 187 -9.45 7.48 -14.98
N TRP A 188 -8.19 7.28 -14.57
CA TRP A 188 -7.11 8.23 -14.73
C TRP A 188 -6.35 8.14 -16.05
N ILE A 189 -6.52 7.09 -16.84
CA ILE A 189 -5.77 6.90 -18.09
C ILE A 189 -5.92 8.11 -19.03
N PRO A 190 -7.13 8.66 -19.29
CA PRO A 190 -7.28 9.83 -20.15
C PRO A 190 -6.53 11.07 -19.65
N PHE A 191 -6.30 11.17 -18.34
CA PHE A 191 -5.59 12.30 -17.73
C PHE A 191 -4.08 12.11 -17.71
N ILE A 192 -3.57 10.88 -17.81
CA ILE A 192 -2.12 10.61 -17.83
C ILE A 192 -1.55 10.70 -19.24
N GLN A 193 -2.35 10.41 -20.27
CA GLN A 193 -1.88 10.28 -21.65
C GLN A 193 -1.09 11.49 -22.13
N GLU A 194 -1.53 12.73 -21.84
CA GLU A 194 -0.79 13.94 -22.23
C GLU A 194 0.58 14.09 -21.55
N PHE A 195 0.80 13.44 -20.41
CA PHE A 195 2.05 13.52 -19.65
C PHE A 195 3.11 12.52 -20.14
N LEU A 196 2.75 11.60 -21.03
CA LEU A 196 3.70 10.73 -21.71
C LEU A 196 4.60 11.51 -22.67
N ASP A 197 4.11 12.62 -23.22
CA ASP A 197 4.85 13.50 -24.14
C ASP A 197 5.32 14.81 -23.47
N ASP A 198 5.32 14.89 -22.12
CA ASP A 198 5.75 16.10 -21.43
C ASP A 198 7.24 16.39 -21.69
N ASN A 199 7.60 17.67 -21.83
CA ASN A 199 8.99 18.10 -22.06
C ASN A 199 9.94 17.66 -20.94
N ASP A 200 9.41 17.42 -19.73
CA ASP A 200 10.22 16.97 -18.60
C ASP A 200 10.28 15.43 -18.54
N PRO A 201 11.46 14.81 -18.70
CA PRO A 201 11.59 13.35 -18.70
C PRO A 201 11.15 12.71 -17.38
N LEU A 202 11.22 13.43 -16.25
CA LEU A 202 10.71 12.92 -14.98
C LEU A 202 9.18 12.79 -15.01
N ILE A 203 8.48 13.69 -15.69
CA ILE A 203 7.02 13.62 -15.82
C ILE A 203 6.64 12.44 -16.73
N ARG A 204 7.33 12.27 -17.87
CA ARG A 204 7.14 11.11 -18.76
C ARG A 204 7.35 9.79 -18.02
N ALA A 205 8.48 9.64 -17.32
CA ALA A 205 8.78 8.46 -16.51
C ALA A 205 7.72 8.16 -15.43
N LEU A 206 7.19 9.20 -14.77
CA LEU A 206 6.12 9.04 -13.79
C LEU A 206 4.79 8.65 -14.44
N ALA A 207 4.48 9.16 -15.62
CA ALA A 207 3.30 8.79 -16.40
C ALA A 207 3.36 7.31 -16.80
N CYS A 208 4.50 6.83 -17.32
CA CYS A 208 4.72 5.40 -17.58
C CYS A 208 4.52 4.57 -16.31
N SER A 209 5.13 4.97 -15.20
CA SER A 209 4.97 4.28 -13.91
C SER A 209 3.52 4.25 -13.43
N ALA A 210 2.72 5.28 -13.73
CA ALA A 210 1.31 5.32 -13.38
C ALA A 210 0.48 4.33 -14.20
N LEU A 211 0.69 4.27 -15.52
CA LEU A 211 0.07 3.26 -16.39
C LEU A 211 0.45 1.83 -15.97
N GLY A 212 1.72 1.60 -15.65
CA GLY A 212 2.21 0.32 -15.15
C GLY A 212 1.50 -0.16 -13.88
N ASN A 213 1.17 0.77 -12.98
CA ASN A 213 0.46 0.48 -11.74
C ASN A 213 -1.06 0.32 -11.92
N ILE A 214 -1.64 0.92 -12.97
CA ILE A 214 -3.04 0.72 -13.34
C ILE A 214 -3.20 -0.69 -13.93
N GLY A 215 -2.23 -1.13 -14.75
CA GLY A 215 -2.07 -2.54 -15.09
C GLY A 215 -3.03 -3.06 -16.17
N GLU A 216 -3.62 -2.19 -16.99
CA GLU A 216 -4.54 -2.59 -18.05
C GLU A 216 -3.79 -2.84 -19.37
N GLU A 217 -3.72 -4.12 -19.79
CA GLU A 217 -3.00 -4.55 -21.01
C GLU A 217 -3.51 -3.87 -22.29
N GLU A 218 -4.79 -3.49 -22.34
CA GLU A 218 -5.38 -2.79 -23.50
C GLU A 218 -4.77 -1.41 -23.77
N HIS A 219 -4.10 -0.81 -22.79
CA HIS A 219 -3.48 0.52 -22.88
C HIS A 219 -1.96 0.47 -23.04
N ILE A 220 -1.38 -0.72 -23.25
CA ILE A 220 0.07 -0.89 -23.32
C ILE A 220 0.71 -0.20 -24.52
N ASP A 221 -0.05 0.01 -25.60
CA ASP A 221 0.42 0.71 -26.81
C ASP A 221 0.83 2.16 -26.51
N LEU A 222 0.27 2.77 -25.46
CA LEU A 222 0.68 4.10 -24.99
C LEU A 222 2.13 4.17 -24.51
N LEU A 223 2.78 3.02 -24.26
CA LEU A 223 4.14 2.94 -23.73
C LEU A 223 5.20 2.66 -24.80
N ILE A 224 4.78 2.30 -26.02
CA ILE A 224 5.69 1.78 -27.06
C ILE A 224 6.71 2.83 -27.47
N ASP A 225 6.27 4.04 -27.80
CA ASP A 225 7.18 5.12 -28.24
C ASP A 225 8.20 5.48 -27.14
N LEU A 226 7.82 5.28 -25.87
CA LEU A 226 8.68 5.59 -24.72
C LEU A 226 9.80 4.56 -24.52
N LEU A 227 9.78 3.43 -25.21
CA LEU A 227 10.89 2.47 -25.23
C LEU A 227 12.10 3.00 -25.99
N GLU A 228 11.89 3.98 -26.88
CA GLU A 228 12.93 4.67 -27.66
C GLU A 228 13.07 6.15 -27.24
N ASP A 229 12.55 6.52 -26.08
CA ASP A 229 12.62 7.90 -25.56
C ASP A 229 14.06 8.41 -25.49
N GLU A 230 14.29 9.70 -25.77
CA GLU A 230 15.63 10.31 -25.68
C GLU A 230 16.28 10.19 -24.29
N ASN A 231 15.47 10.01 -23.24
CA ASN A 231 15.92 9.89 -21.87
C ASN A 231 15.87 8.43 -21.40
N LEU A 232 17.03 7.92 -21.00
CA LEU A 232 17.19 6.54 -20.55
C LEU A 232 16.35 6.19 -19.30
N ASP A 233 16.08 7.13 -18.39
CA ASP A 233 15.23 6.85 -17.22
C ASP A 233 13.77 6.69 -17.63
N THR A 234 13.30 7.46 -18.62
CA THR A 234 11.97 7.28 -19.22
C THR A 234 11.87 5.93 -19.91
N GLN A 235 12.87 5.53 -20.72
CA GLN A 235 12.90 4.20 -21.33
C GLN A 235 12.79 3.09 -20.28
N LYS A 236 13.59 3.15 -19.22
CA LYS A 236 13.52 2.19 -18.10
C LYS A 236 12.15 2.17 -17.45
N SER A 237 11.52 3.32 -17.28
CA SER A 237 10.16 3.42 -16.74
C SER A 237 9.12 2.79 -17.66
N SER A 238 9.24 2.92 -18.98
CA SER A 238 8.38 2.24 -19.95
C SER A 238 8.54 0.71 -19.85
N VAL A 239 9.78 0.20 -19.84
CA VAL A 239 10.07 -1.24 -19.68
C VAL A 239 9.46 -1.79 -18.39
N LEU A 240 9.64 -1.09 -17.27
CA LEU A 240 9.07 -1.51 -15.98
C LEU A 240 7.53 -1.42 -15.96
N ALA A 241 6.94 -0.45 -16.65
CA ALA A 241 5.50 -0.33 -16.76
C ALA A 241 4.89 -1.49 -17.56
N ILE A 242 5.49 -1.83 -18.71
CA ILE A 242 5.12 -3.00 -19.51
C ILE A 242 5.25 -4.28 -18.68
N TYR A 243 6.35 -4.44 -17.94
CA TYR A 243 6.53 -5.58 -17.02
C TYR A 243 5.43 -5.64 -15.94
N ASN A 244 5.07 -4.52 -15.32
CA ASN A 244 4.05 -4.48 -14.28
C ASN A 244 2.62 -4.72 -14.80
N ILE A 245 2.32 -4.28 -16.04
CA ILE A 245 1.05 -4.58 -16.72
C ILE A 245 0.93 -6.10 -16.91
N GLY A 246 2.01 -6.75 -17.32
CA GLY A 246 2.02 -8.19 -17.56
C GLY A 246 1.14 -8.60 -18.74
N GLY A 247 0.85 -9.90 -18.84
CA GLY A 247 0.13 -10.45 -19.99
C GLY A 247 1.03 -10.89 -21.14
N SER A 248 0.41 -11.47 -22.16
CA SER A 248 1.13 -12.09 -23.27
C SER A 248 1.72 -11.07 -24.22
N TYR A 249 1.04 -9.94 -24.41
CA TYR A 249 1.51 -8.89 -25.30
C TYR A 249 2.68 -8.14 -24.66
N ALA A 250 2.60 -7.84 -23.36
CA ALA A 250 3.73 -7.30 -22.61
C ALA A 250 4.99 -8.17 -22.70
N LEU A 251 4.84 -9.49 -22.54
CA LEU A 251 5.96 -10.42 -22.66
C LEU A 251 6.61 -10.35 -24.05
N ASN A 252 5.80 -10.36 -25.12
CA ASN A 252 6.31 -10.26 -26.49
C ASN A 252 7.08 -8.95 -26.73
N LEU A 253 6.57 -7.82 -26.22
CA LEU A 253 7.26 -6.53 -26.30
C LEU A 253 8.62 -6.58 -25.57
N LEU A 254 8.65 -7.10 -24.34
CA LEU A 254 9.88 -7.22 -23.55
C LEU A 254 10.92 -8.14 -24.22
N GLU A 255 10.49 -9.25 -24.84
CA GLU A 255 11.37 -10.13 -25.60
C GLU A 255 11.93 -9.48 -26.88
N GLY A 256 11.16 -8.57 -27.49
CA GLY A 256 11.58 -7.78 -28.64
C GLY A 256 12.72 -6.80 -28.32
N LEU A 257 12.82 -6.34 -27.06
CA LEU A 257 13.83 -5.37 -26.63
C LEU A 257 15.27 -5.89 -26.66
N LYS A 258 15.50 -7.18 -26.92
CA LYS A 258 16.83 -7.72 -27.23
C LYS A 258 17.50 -7.07 -28.46
N PHE A 259 16.70 -6.41 -29.30
CA PHE A 259 17.16 -5.66 -30.47
C PHE A 259 17.30 -4.15 -30.23
N SER A 260 17.08 -3.68 -29.00
CA SER A 260 17.30 -2.27 -28.64
C SER A 260 18.76 -1.87 -28.87
N THR A 261 18.98 -0.60 -29.21
CA THR A 261 20.33 -0.02 -29.31
C THR A 261 20.93 0.31 -27.95
N GLU A 262 20.11 0.33 -26.88
CA GLU A 262 20.52 0.71 -25.52
C GLU A 262 20.84 -0.52 -24.66
N PRO A 263 22.12 -0.75 -24.28
CA PRO A 263 22.51 -1.95 -23.52
C PRO A 263 21.85 -2.08 -22.15
N GLU A 264 21.52 -0.94 -21.52
CA GLU A 264 20.82 -0.93 -20.23
C GLU A 264 19.37 -1.41 -20.36
N ILE A 265 18.72 -1.14 -21.49
CA ILE A 265 17.36 -1.60 -21.79
C ILE A 265 17.34 -3.09 -22.07
N ILE A 266 18.28 -3.60 -22.88
CA ILE A 266 18.42 -5.05 -23.13
C ILE A 266 18.54 -5.79 -21.78
N LYS A 267 19.47 -5.36 -20.92
CA LYS A 267 19.69 -6.01 -19.63
C LYS A 267 18.49 -5.92 -18.70
N LEU A 268 17.73 -4.83 -18.75
CA LEU A 268 16.54 -4.65 -17.93
C LEU A 268 15.39 -5.55 -18.41
N SER A 269 15.12 -5.57 -19.72
CA SER A 269 14.06 -6.39 -20.30
C SER A 269 14.34 -7.88 -20.12
N GLU A 270 15.60 -8.33 -20.28
CA GLU A 270 16.02 -9.71 -20.00
C GLU A 270 15.69 -10.12 -18.56
N LYS A 271 15.96 -9.25 -17.58
CA LYS A 271 15.60 -9.52 -16.18
C LYS A 271 14.09 -9.63 -16.00
N CYS A 272 13.32 -8.72 -16.57
CA CYS A 272 11.86 -8.74 -16.53
C CYS A 272 11.31 -10.06 -17.10
N VAL A 273 11.78 -10.48 -18.27
CA VAL A 273 11.39 -11.75 -18.92
C VAL A 273 11.75 -12.96 -18.05
N ILE A 274 12.94 -12.97 -17.44
CA ILE A 274 13.34 -14.05 -16.52
C ILE A 274 12.40 -14.13 -15.32
N GLU A 275 12.04 -13.00 -14.70
CA GLU A 275 11.12 -12.99 -13.56
C GLU A 275 9.72 -13.47 -13.97
N ILE A 276 9.16 -13.01 -15.10
CA ILE A 276 7.87 -13.50 -15.62
C ILE A 276 7.90 -15.03 -15.81
N ASN A 277 8.99 -15.56 -16.37
CA ASN A 277 9.12 -17.00 -16.61
C ASN A 277 9.26 -17.80 -15.32
N LYS A 278 9.90 -17.26 -14.28
CA LYS A 278 9.93 -17.90 -12.95
C LYS A 278 8.54 -17.95 -12.33
N GLU A 279 7.77 -16.87 -12.42
CA GLU A 279 6.40 -16.81 -11.91
C GLU A 279 5.51 -17.87 -12.59
N LYS A 280 5.57 -17.97 -13.92
CA LYS A 280 4.86 -19.01 -14.68
C LYS A 280 5.25 -20.44 -14.27
N GLN A 281 6.55 -20.69 -14.06
CA GLN A 281 7.03 -22.01 -13.62
C GLN A 281 6.53 -22.36 -12.21
N LEU A 282 6.45 -21.38 -11.31
CA LEU A 282 5.87 -21.59 -9.97
C LEU A 282 4.40 -22.01 -10.08
N ASP A 283 3.61 -21.35 -10.91
CA ASP A 283 2.19 -21.70 -11.12
C ASP A 283 1.99 -23.12 -11.66
N HIS A 284 2.87 -23.60 -12.55
CA HIS A 284 2.82 -24.97 -13.06
C HIS A 284 3.28 -26.05 -12.06
N THR A 285 3.86 -25.68 -10.91
CA THR A 285 4.30 -26.61 -9.86
C THR A 285 3.32 -26.76 -8.69
N ILE A 286 2.20 -26.04 -8.73
CA ILE A 286 1.12 -26.07 -7.74
C ILE A 286 0.10 -27.14 -8.17
N THR A 287 0.07 -28.28 -7.46
CA THR A 287 -1.00 -29.29 -7.55
C THR A 287 -2.12 -28.97 -6.55
N PRO A 288 -3.34 -29.52 -6.70
CA PRO A 288 -4.43 -29.37 -5.71
C PRO A 288 -4.01 -29.72 -4.28
N GLU A 289 -3.07 -30.66 -4.11
CA GLU A 289 -2.49 -31.02 -2.81
C GLU A 289 -1.55 -29.96 -2.22
N LYS A 290 -1.04 -29.03 -3.05
CA LYS A 290 -0.29 -27.84 -2.60
C LYS A 290 -1.18 -26.60 -2.45
N LEU A 291 -2.43 -26.64 -2.94
CA LEU A 291 -3.41 -25.57 -2.76
C LEU A 291 -4.03 -25.58 -1.35
N SER A 292 -3.99 -26.71 -0.63
CA SER A 292 -4.22 -26.74 0.82
C SER A 292 -3.11 -26.02 1.61
N GLU A 293 -1.98 -25.74 0.97
CA GLU A 293 -0.88 -24.90 1.47
C GLU A 293 -0.83 -23.54 0.74
N GLY A 294 -1.99 -22.85 0.70
CA GLY A 294 -2.12 -21.39 0.66
C GLY A 294 -1.22 -20.59 -0.29
N PHE A 295 -1.65 -20.43 -1.54
CA PHE A 295 -1.15 -19.44 -2.48
C PHE A 295 -2.33 -18.55 -2.89
N PHE A 296 -2.40 -17.30 -2.41
CA PHE A 296 -2.86 -16.09 -3.13
C PHE A 296 -2.90 -14.88 -2.17
N GLY A 297 -2.30 -13.77 -2.60
CA GLY A 297 -2.38 -12.43 -1.98
C GLY A 297 -1.23 -12.09 -1.02
N GLN A 298 -0.18 -11.43 -1.51
CA GLN A 298 1.08 -11.13 -0.80
C GLN A 298 0.92 -10.80 0.69
N ARG A 299 1.20 -11.77 1.58
CA ARG A 299 1.35 -11.53 3.01
C ARG A 299 2.76 -11.91 3.43
N ARG A 300 3.53 -10.93 3.92
CA ARG A 300 4.60 -11.24 4.89
C ARG A 300 3.95 -12.11 5.97
N LYS A 301 4.43 -13.34 6.14
CA LYS A 301 4.07 -14.19 7.27
C LYS A 301 4.35 -13.40 8.54
N ILE A 302 3.27 -13.07 9.24
CA ILE A 302 3.31 -12.79 10.67
C ILE A 302 3.80 -14.08 11.31
N SER A 303 4.86 -13.98 12.10
CA SER A 303 5.28 -15.06 13.00
C SER A 303 4.24 -15.16 14.10
N SER A 304 3.35 -16.15 14.03
CA SER A 304 2.51 -16.56 15.16
C SER A 304 2.96 -17.94 15.63
N ASN A 305 3.96 -17.96 16.52
CA ASN A 305 3.92 -18.93 17.61
C ASN A 305 3.01 -18.27 18.65
N ASP A 306 1.71 -18.50 18.54
CA ASP A 306 0.75 -18.41 19.64
C ASP A 306 -0.45 -19.24 19.18
N GLU A 307 -0.80 -20.22 20.01
CA GLU A 307 -1.91 -21.16 19.84
C GLU A 307 -3.19 -20.39 19.48
N PHE A 308 -3.73 -20.64 18.30
CA PHE A 308 -5.05 -20.19 17.90
C PHE A 308 -5.89 -21.44 17.68
N ASP A 309 -6.81 -21.70 18.62
CA ASP A 309 -7.82 -22.73 18.49
C ASP A 309 -8.56 -22.54 17.15
N GLU A 310 -8.60 -23.59 16.33
CA GLU A 310 -9.37 -23.62 15.09
C GLU A 310 -10.84 -23.30 15.37
N TYR A 311 -11.28 -22.11 14.98
CA TYR A 311 -12.69 -21.76 14.93
C TYR A 311 -13.34 -22.50 13.76
N ASP A 312 -13.90 -23.67 14.04
CA ASP A 312 -14.69 -24.45 13.09
C ASP A 312 -16.07 -23.81 12.89
N ALA A 313 -16.13 -22.82 12.00
CA ALA A 313 -17.36 -22.09 11.67
C ALA A 313 -18.49 -23.01 11.18
N ALA A 314 -18.17 -24.18 10.63
CA ALA A 314 -19.17 -25.14 10.15
C ALA A 314 -19.95 -25.78 11.31
N ASN A 315 -19.33 -25.97 12.47
CA ASN A 315 -19.98 -26.47 13.68
C ASN A 315 -20.55 -25.37 14.58
N VAL A 316 -19.99 -24.15 14.54
CA VAL A 316 -20.43 -23.04 15.42
C VAL A 316 -21.60 -22.25 14.84
N GLU A 317 -21.66 -22.06 13.51
CA GLU A 317 -22.65 -21.18 12.88
C GLU A 317 -23.68 -21.92 12.00
N GLY A 318 -23.62 -23.25 11.93
CA GLY A 318 -24.68 -24.07 11.32
C GLY A 318 -24.84 -23.92 9.79
N TRP A 319 -23.85 -23.35 9.10
CA TRP A 319 -23.85 -23.25 7.64
C TRP A 319 -23.14 -24.46 7.04
N GLY A 320 -23.87 -25.54 6.80
CA GLY A 320 -23.30 -26.66 6.05
C GLY A 320 -23.98 -28.01 6.22
N SER A 321 -25.25 -28.12 5.86
CA SER A 321 -25.85 -29.40 5.42
C SER A 321 -27.08 -29.09 4.58
N LEU A 322 -27.00 -29.33 3.27
CA LEU A 322 -28.20 -29.43 2.44
C LEU A 322 -28.97 -30.69 2.87
N ASN A 323 -30.29 -30.65 2.81
CA ASN A 323 -31.08 -31.88 2.90
C ASN A 323 -30.69 -32.83 1.76
N THR A 324 -30.99 -34.12 1.91
CA THR A 324 -30.75 -35.14 0.87
C THR A 324 -31.50 -34.87 -0.45
N ASP A 325 -32.43 -33.91 -0.46
CA ASP A 325 -33.17 -33.45 -1.63
C ASP A 325 -32.63 -32.15 -2.26
N GLY A 326 -31.53 -31.59 -1.73
CA GLY A 326 -30.84 -30.42 -2.29
C GLY A 326 -31.39 -29.05 -1.85
N THR A 327 -32.23 -28.98 -0.81
CA THR A 327 -32.72 -27.71 -0.26
C THR A 327 -31.88 -27.20 0.92
N SER A 328 -31.66 -25.87 0.99
CA SER A 328 -30.88 -25.18 2.03
C SER A 328 -31.73 -24.86 3.27
N PHE A 329 -31.13 -24.90 4.45
CA PHE A 329 -31.72 -24.30 5.66
C PHE A 329 -31.96 -22.81 5.43
N ILE A 330 -33.21 -22.38 5.52
CA ILE A 330 -33.56 -20.95 5.65
C ILE A 330 -33.29 -20.57 7.11
N ALA A 331 -32.43 -19.57 7.33
CA ALA A 331 -32.24 -18.99 8.66
C ALA A 331 -33.55 -18.30 9.11
N PRO A 332 -34.03 -18.50 10.35
CA PRO A 332 -35.33 -17.95 10.80
C PRO A 332 -35.46 -16.42 10.86
N ASP A 333 -34.42 -15.65 10.53
CA ASP A 333 -34.39 -14.20 10.77
C ASP A 333 -34.37 -13.37 9.46
N ALA A 334 -34.76 -13.95 8.33
CA ALA A 334 -34.91 -13.25 7.05
C ALA A 334 -36.38 -13.14 6.60
N ILE A 335 -37.30 -12.96 7.55
CA ILE A 335 -38.67 -12.51 7.26
C ILE A 335 -38.67 -10.99 7.40
N ASP A 336 -38.58 -10.30 6.27
CA ASP A 336 -38.97 -8.90 6.14
C ASP A 336 -40.51 -8.88 6.12
N ASP A 337 -41.13 -8.35 7.17
CA ASP A 337 -42.59 -8.36 7.40
C ASP A 337 -43.39 -7.47 6.42
N ASP A 338 -42.79 -6.98 5.32
CA ASP A 338 -43.39 -6.01 4.40
C ASP A 338 -43.38 -6.44 2.91
N ILE A 339 -43.46 -7.75 2.59
CA ILE A 339 -43.62 -8.23 1.20
C ILE A 339 -44.90 -9.08 1.07
N ASP A 340 -46.01 -8.43 0.72
CA ASP A 340 -47.23 -9.04 0.18
C ASP A 340 -47.00 -9.50 -1.28
N ASP A 341 -46.06 -10.43 -1.49
CA ASP A 341 -45.84 -11.04 -2.81
C ASP A 341 -45.65 -12.56 -2.64
N PRO A 342 -46.57 -13.40 -3.14
CA PRO A 342 -46.44 -14.85 -3.00
C PRO A 342 -45.22 -15.33 -3.79
N ILE A 343 -44.30 -15.99 -3.08
CA ILE A 343 -43.08 -16.60 -3.62
C ILE A 343 -43.45 -17.50 -4.82
N LYS A 344 -43.11 -17.05 -6.02
CA LYS A 344 -43.22 -17.85 -7.25
C LYS A 344 -42.24 -19.01 -7.19
N SER A 345 -42.70 -20.20 -7.56
CA SER A 345 -41.84 -21.37 -7.59
C SER A 345 -40.95 -21.34 -8.84
N LEU A 346 -39.77 -21.95 -8.77
CA LEU A 346 -38.80 -22.01 -9.87
C LEU A 346 -39.37 -22.62 -11.18
N SER A 347 -40.51 -23.32 -11.14
CA SER A 347 -41.19 -23.81 -12.35
C SER A 347 -41.97 -22.74 -13.12
N ASP A 348 -42.14 -21.54 -12.56
CA ASP A 348 -42.86 -20.44 -13.23
C ASP A 348 -41.95 -19.64 -14.18
N TYR A 349 -40.64 -19.93 -14.20
CA TYR A 349 -39.64 -19.25 -15.04
C TYR A 349 -39.21 -20.05 -16.29
N GLU A 350 -39.69 -21.29 -16.45
CA GLU A 350 -39.46 -22.05 -17.68
C GLU A 350 -40.53 -21.74 -18.73
N LYS A 351 -40.34 -20.65 -19.49
CA LYS A 351 -40.91 -20.57 -20.83
C LYS A 351 -39.89 -21.16 -21.82
N PRO A 352 -40.27 -22.12 -22.68
CA PRO A 352 -39.38 -22.60 -23.72
C PRO A 352 -39.05 -21.44 -24.69
N MET A 353 -37.76 -21.21 -24.94
CA MET A 353 -37.31 -20.34 -26.02
C MET A 353 -37.82 -20.92 -27.35
N GLU A 354 -38.70 -20.20 -28.04
CA GLU A 354 -38.97 -20.46 -29.45
C GLU A 354 -37.66 -20.24 -30.24
N GLN A 355 -37.19 -21.28 -30.91
CA GLN A 355 -36.11 -21.17 -31.89
C GLN A 355 -36.61 -20.34 -33.07
N PRO A 356 -35.85 -19.35 -33.56
CA PRO A 356 -36.21 -18.69 -34.81
C PRO A 356 -36.07 -19.67 -35.98
N ASP A 357 -37.14 -19.82 -36.76
CA ASP A 357 -37.13 -20.52 -38.04
C ASP A 357 -36.09 -19.88 -38.97
N ILE A 358 -35.10 -20.68 -39.37
CA ILE A 358 -34.23 -20.39 -40.50
C ILE A 358 -34.94 -21.00 -41.71
N ASP A 359 -35.57 -20.17 -42.53
CA ASP A 359 -35.64 -20.27 -43.98
C ASP A 359 -36.51 -19.13 -44.56
N ASP A 360 -35.83 -18.15 -45.18
CA ASP A 360 -36.13 -17.41 -46.44
C ASP A 360 -35.49 -16.01 -46.49
#